data_AF-A0AAP4EWR9-F1
#
_entry.id   AF-A0AAP4EWR9-F1
#
_cell.length_a   1.000
_cell.length_b   1.000
_cell.length_c   1.000
_cell.angle_alpha   90.00
_cell.angle_beta   90.00
_cell.angle_gamma   90.00
#
_symmetry.space_group_name_H-M   'P 1'
#
loop_
_entity.id
_entity.type
_entity.pdbx_description
1 polymer ?
#
loop_
_entity_poly.entity_id
_entity_poly.type
_entity_poly.pdbx_seq_one_letter_code
_entity_poly.pdbx_strand_id
1 'polypeptide(L)'
;MLKVTFDNHKTVTVPEGTMLIHAVRMAGLSIDAPCGGHGKCGKCSVSVLNGKNPGLHPSCRFPVTEDLLVSVPDTASKNRILESGDSTAVHSGEHVPVIAKHDSLVKSIDARIPSCAIGEAFSDSQCVKQVLGSQVKIPLPVASNLHRTLTDLDRQGNFVVCLDRLLSVRSYRTPCYVLAFDIGTTTIVSYLLDAETGRQVSVSSMLNPQTAYGADVISRCEYDTSHDGKELTALVRSAVQSLAVQNAKKAGITTEDIYFASIVGNTCMQHLYLGVSPESLICAPYTAAVDELQLLPASELGLSLHPLAQAAVFPSIAGFVGGDTVAVLLSLPADTFRELTLILDIGTNGELVLAKGDLRYTCSTAAGPAFEGARISCGMRGAEGAIDHAKVENGRLVLSTIGNVPPVGICGSGLIDLICCLLEMGILSSRGRIEKTAKWPAAVSALYGHRVTQRDGVTAFLLTDEETGIYLTQKDIREVQLAKSAIAAGIVSLCETMGVSPLDIRSVLLAGAFGSYLSPESACRIGLIPKELLGKIRGIGNAAGEGAKLAALSRSVLESSITLAENTRFVELATLPSFQNTYLSHLNF
;
A
#
# COMPACT_ATOMS: atom_id res chain seq x y z
N MET A 1 -30.54 -5.86 -23.32
CA MET A 1 -29.81 -4.81 -22.59
C MET A 1 -30.78 -4.23 -21.57
N LEU A 2 -30.42 -4.28 -20.29
CA LEU A 2 -31.25 -3.88 -19.16
C LEU A 2 -30.62 -2.67 -18.47
N LYS A 3 -31.46 -1.80 -17.91
CA LYS A 3 -31.06 -0.56 -17.26
C LYS A 3 -30.97 -0.76 -15.75
N VAL A 4 -29.80 -0.49 -15.18
CA VAL A 4 -29.61 -0.45 -13.72
C VAL A 4 -29.38 1.00 -13.33
N THR A 5 -30.28 1.55 -12.52
CA THR A 5 -30.24 2.92 -12.00
C THR A 5 -29.88 2.88 -10.52
N PHE A 6 -28.90 3.69 -10.13
CA PHE A 6 -28.45 3.79 -8.75
C PHE A 6 -29.04 5.02 -8.05
N ASP A 7 -29.10 4.98 -6.72
CA ASP A 7 -29.61 6.05 -5.85
C ASP A 7 -28.91 7.40 -6.04
N ASN A 8 -27.66 7.42 -6.51
CA ASN A 8 -26.93 8.63 -6.91
C ASN A 8 -27.21 9.11 -8.35
N HIS A 9 -28.29 8.62 -8.97
CA HIS A 9 -28.72 8.91 -10.35
C HIS A 9 -27.77 8.41 -11.46
N LYS A 10 -26.70 7.67 -11.15
CA LYS A 10 -25.91 7.00 -12.18
C LYS A 10 -26.72 5.86 -12.79
N THR A 11 -26.64 5.70 -14.10
CA THR A 11 -27.29 4.62 -14.84
C THR A 11 -26.27 3.91 -15.70
N VAL A 12 -26.30 2.58 -15.67
CA VAL A 12 -25.56 1.73 -16.62
C VAL A 12 -26.52 0.79 -17.34
N THR A 13 -26.09 0.37 -18.53
CA THR A 13 -26.82 -0.60 -19.33
C THR A 13 -25.99 -1.88 -19.43
N VAL A 14 -26.57 -3.01 -19.04
CA VAL A 14 -25.88 -4.32 -18.99
C VAL A 14 -26.64 -5.40 -19.76
N PRO A 15 -25.97 -6.45 -20.28
CA PRO A 15 -26.66 -7.63 -20.80
C PRO A 15 -27.53 -8.31 -19.73
N GLU A 16 -28.63 -8.93 -20.16
CA GLU A 16 -29.45 -9.77 -19.27
C GLU A 16 -28.62 -10.94 -18.71
N GLY A 17 -28.78 -11.21 -17.40
CA GLY A 17 -28.01 -12.22 -16.68
C GLY A 17 -26.67 -11.73 -16.10
N THR A 18 -26.26 -10.49 -16.38
CA THR A 18 -25.07 -9.88 -15.75
C THR A 18 -25.26 -9.82 -14.24
N MET A 19 -24.26 -10.24 -13.45
CA MET A 19 -24.36 -10.11 -11.98
C MET A 19 -24.35 -8.63 -11.58
N LEU A 20 -25.22 -8.26 -10.63
CA LEU A 20 -25.43 -6.88 -10.21
C LEU A 20 -24.14 -6.19 -9.73
N ILE A 21 -23.18 -6.95 -9.20
CA ILE A 21 -21.85 -6.41 -8.84
C ILE A 21 -21.12 -5.79 -10.03
N HIS A 22 -21.24 -6.35 -11.24
CA HIS A 22 -20.62 -5.76 -12.43
C HIS A 22 -21.32 -4.45 -12.82
N ALA A 23 -22.64 -4.37 -12.70
CA ALA A 23 -23.37 -3.12 -12.93
C ALA A 23 -22.95 -2.02 -11.94
N VAL A 24 -22.76 -2.37 -10.65
CA VAL A 24 -22.24 -1.44 -9.63
C VAL A 24 -20.83 -0.95 -10.01
N ARG A 25 -19.93 -1.87 -10.39
CA ARG A 25 -18.56 -1.55 -10.83
C ARG A 25 -18.55 -0.66 -12.08
N MET A 26 -19.36 -0.97 -13.09
CA MET A 26 -19.49 -0.17 -14.32
C MET A 26 -20.00 1.24 -14.06
N ALA A 27 -20.83 1.44 -13.03
CA ALA A 27 -21.28 2.76 -12.62
C ALA A 27 -20.19 3.58 -11.92
N GLY A 28 -19.00 2.99 -11.68
CA GLY A 28 -17.95 3.60 -10.87
C GLY A 28 -18.43 3.84 -9.44
N LEU A 29 -19.25 2.92 -8.91
CA LEU A 29 -19.68 2.90 -7.52
C LEU A 29 -18.81 1.92 -6.72
N SER A 30 -18.35 2.34 -5.55
CA SER A 30 -17.54 1.50 -4.67
C SER A 30 -18.45 0.65 -3.81
N ILE A 31 -18.13 -0.64 -3.74
CA ILE A 31 -18.77 -1.59 -2.83
C ILE A 31 -17.69 -2.49 -2.22
N ASP A 32 -17.85 -2.83 -0.94
CA ASP A 32 -16.92 -3.74 -0.28
C ASP A 32 -17.14 -5.17 -0.77
N ALA A 33 -16.21 -5.70 -1.56
CA ALA A 33 -16.30 -7.03 -2.18
C ALA A 33 -15.01 -7.82 -1.98
N PRO A 34 -14.61 -8.14 -0.75
CA PRO A 34 -13.28 -8.68 -0.49
C PRO A 34 -13.08 -10.10 -1.05
N CYS A 35 -14.16 -10.81 -1.37
CA CYS A 35 -14.08 -12.10 -2.05
C CYS A 35 -14.02 -12.00 -3.59
N GLY A 36 -13.75 -10.82 -4.16
CA GLY A 36 -13.67 -10.60 -5.62
C GLY A 36 -15.01 -10.73 -6.38
N GLY A 37 -16.09 -11.08 -5.68
CA GLY A 37 -17.39 -11.40 -6.30
C GLY A 37 -17.69 -12.91 -6.35
N HIS A 38 -16.94 -13.76 -5.66
CA HIS A 38 -17.20 -15.20 -5.63
C HIS A 38 -18.33 -15.65 -4.68
N GLY A 39 -19.11 -14.74 -4.11
CA GLY A 39 -20.28 -15.09 -3.28
C GLY A 39 -19.98 -15.65 -1.88
N LYS A 40 -18.73 -15.53 -1.39
CA LYS A 40 -18.28 -16.16 -0.14
C LYS A 40 -18.44 -15.30 1.12
N CYS A 41 -18.44 -13.97 1.02
CA CYS A 41 -18.34 -13.07 2.19
C CYS A 41 -19.61 -12.27 2.52
N GLY A 42 -20.53 -12.08 1.57
CA GLY A 42 -21.74 -11.28 1.76
C GLY A 42 -21.53 -9.75 1.87
N LYS A 43 -20.31 -9.24 2.03
CA LYS A 43 -20.04 -7.80 2.22
C LYS A 43 -20.48 -6.89 1.06
N CYS A 44 -20.59 -7.44 -0.14
CA CYS A 44 -21.06 -6.70 -1.33
C CYS A 44 -22.58 -6.54 -1.40
N SER A 45 -23.26 -6.46 -0.26
CA SER A 45 -24.73 -6.43 -0.22
C SER A 45 -25.27 -5.06 -0.62
N VAL A 46 -26.28 -5.05 -1.48
CA VAL A 46 -26.96 -3.86 -1.98
C VAL A 46 -28.46 -4.00 -1.81
N SER A 47 -29.15 -2.87 -1.67
CA SER A 47 -30.60 -2.85 -1.52
C SER A 47 -31.25 -2.69 -2.88
N VAL A 48 -31.90 -3.74 -3.37
CA VAL A 48 -32.72 -3.71 -4.59
C VAL A 48 -34.08 -3.12 -4.23
N LEU A 49 -34.42 -1.97 -4.81
CA LEU A 49 -35.59 -1.15 -4.45
C LEU A 49 -36.84 -1.48 -5.29
N ASN A 50 -36.68 -2.12 -6.45
CA ASN A 50 -37.78 -2.51 -7.33
C ASN A 50 -37.50 -3.88 -7.99
N GLY A 51 -38.46 -4.39 -8.78
CA GLY A 51 -38.34 -5.66 -9.47
C GLY A 51 -38.98 -6.82 -8.71
N LYS A 52 -38.78 -8.05 -9.20
CA LYS A 52 -39.41 -9.28 -8.71
C LYS A 52 -38.92 -9.70 -7.33
N ASN A 53 -37.68 -9.39 -6.99
CA ASN A 53 -37.05 -9.71 -5.70
C ASN A 53 -36.44 -8.46 -5.06
N PRO A 54 -37.27 -7.58 -4.45
CA PRO A 54 -36.78 -6.43 -3.70
C PRO A 54 -36.21 -6.87 -2.35
N GLY A 55 -35.20 -6.14 -1.86
CA GLY A 55 -34.56 -6.41 -0.57
C GLY A 55 -33.04 -6.32 -0.61
N LEU A 56 -32.41 -6.71 0.49
CA LEU A 56 -30.96 -6.72 0.64
C LEU A 56 -30.40 -8.01 0.03
N HIS A 57 -29.56 -7.88 -0.99
CA HIS A 57 -28.97 -9.02 -1.68
C HIS A 57 -27.47 -8.85 -1.87
N PRO A 58 -26.66 -9.92 -1.74
CA PRO A 58 -25.28 -9.91 -2.20
C PRO A 58 -25.24 -9.64 -3.70
N SER A 59 -24.71 -8.49 -4.11
CA SER A 59 -24.71 -8.06 -5.52
C SER A 59 -23.98 -9.05 -6.45
N CYS A 60 -23.00 -9.80 -5.93
CA CYS A 60 -22.28 -10.82 -6.69
C CYS A 60 -23.06 -12.12 -6.93
N ARG A 61 -24.22 -12.30 -6.31
CA ARG A 61 -25.09 -13.47 -6.49
C ARG A 61 -26.47 -13.11 -7.06
N PHE A 62 -26.65 -11.84 -7.45
CA PHE A 62 -27.92 -11.33 -7.93
C PHE A 62 -27.83 -11.06 -9.45
N PRO A 63 -28.38 -11.94 -10.31
CA PRO A 63 -28.42 -11.69 -11.74
C PRO A 63 -29.42 -10.56 -12.08
N VAL A 64 -29.02 -9.66 -12.96
CA VAL A 64 -29.90 -8.61 -13.49
C VAL A 64 -30.78 -9.22 -14.59
N THR A 65 -32.07 -9.40 -14.30
CA THR A 65 -33.07 -9.98 -15.22
C THR A 65 -34.14 -9.00 -15.68
N GLU A 66 -34.17 -7.80 -15.09
CA GLU A 66 -35.07 -6.72 -15.47
C GLU A 66 -34.41 -5.36 -15.17
N ASP A 67 -35.10 -4.26 -15.45
CA ASP A 67 -34.62 -2.93 -15.10
C ASP A 67 -34.70 -2.71 -13.59
N LEU A 68 -33.55 -2.42 -12.97
CA LEU A 68 -33.42 -2.33 -11.51
C LEU A 68 -33.11 -0.90 -11.06
N LEU A 69 -33.66 -0.57 -9.90
CA LEU A 69 -33.33 0.57 -9.07
C LEU A 69 -32.65 0.02 -7.81
N VAL A 70 -31.40 0.42 -7.59
CA VAL A 70 -30.56 -0.17 -6.55
C VAL A 70 -29.96 0.95 -5.70
N SER A 71 -30.05 0.81 -4.38
CA SER A 71 -29.31 1.63 -3.44
C SER A 71 -28.03 0.93 -3.02
N VAL A 72 -26.91 1.64 -3.17
CA VAL A 72 -25.59 1.14 -2.77
C VAL A 72 -25.22 1.83 -1.47
N PRO A 73 -24.86 1.08 -0.41
CA PRO A 73 -24.40 1.68 0.83
C PRO A 73 -23.24 2.64 0.55
N ASP A 74 -23.39 3.91 0.94
CA ASP A 74 -22.36 4.93 0.74
C ASP A 74 -21.17 4.65 1.67
N THR A 75 -20.27 3.80 1.17
CA THR A 75 -19.01 3.45 1.82
C THR A 75 -17.88 4.38 1.41
N ALA A 76 -18.06 5.16 0.34
CA ALA A 76 -17.07 6.08 -0.19
C ALA A 76 -16.93 7.36 0.66
N SER A 77 -18.02 7.87 1.24
CA SER A 77 -17.99 9.06 2.10
C SER A 77 -17.50 8.80 3.53
N LYS A 78 -17.61 7.56 4.03
CA LYS A 78 -17.20 7.17 5.39
C LYS A 78 -15.77 6.61 5.49
N ASN A 79 -15.17 6.21 4.37
CA ASN A 79 -13.80 5.74 4.29
C ASN A 79 -12.82 6.89 3.97
N ARG A 80 -12.86 8.00 4.73
CA ARG A 80 -11.69 8.90 4.78
C ARG A 80 -10.54 8.09 5.34
N ILE A 81 -9.71 7.57 4.45
CA ILE A 81 -8.40 7.04 4.80
C ILE A 81 -7.70 8.17 5.55
N LEU A 82 -7.15 7.86 6.72
CA LEU A 82 -6.30 8.79 7.45
C LEU A 82 -5.17 9.23 6.50
N GLU A 83 -5.34 10.39 5.86
CA GLU A 83 -4.33 11.03 4.99
C GLU A 83 -3.08 11.41 5.80
N SER A 84 -3.25 11.52 7.12
CA SER A 84 -2.21 11.60 8.12
C SER A 84 -2.30 10.34 8.97
N GLY A 85 -1.29 9.48 8.87
CA GLY A 85 -0.73 8.99 10.11
C GLY A 85 -0.39 10.24 10.90
N ASP A 86 -1.24 10.60 11.87
CA ASP A 86 -0.85 11.61 12.83
C ASP A 86 0.47 11.10 13.37
N SER A 87 1.51 11.85 13.07
CA SER A 87 2.84 11.77 13.64
C SER A 87 2.69 12.01 15.13
N THR A 88 2.14 11.01 15.82
CA THR A 88 2.20 10.84 17.26
C THR A 88 3.65 10.55 17.57
N ALA A 89 4.43 11.63 17.60
CA ALA A 89 5.71 11.79 18.27
C ALA A 89 6.58 10.52 18.40
N VAL A 90 6.81 9.79 17.31
CA VAL A 90 7.98 8.91 17.19
C VAL A 90 8.93 9.62 16.25
N HIS A 91 9.64 10.64 16.76
CA HIS A 91 10.76 11.33 16.12
C HIS A 91 10.79 11.26 14.59
N SER A 92 9.71 11.67 13.91
CA SER A 92 9.80 12.08 12.52
C SER A 92 10.42 13.47 12.55
N GLY A 93 11.73 13.53 12.84
CA GLY A 93 12.49 14.68 12.39
C GLY A 93 12.15 14.83 10.91
N GLU A 94 11.75 16.03 10.50
CA GLU A 94 11.72 16.41 9.10
C GLU A 94 13.15 16.26 8.57
N HIS A 95 13.58 15.03 8.31
CA HIS A 95 14.75 14.74 7.51
C HIS A 95 14.31 15.01 6.10
N VAL A 96 14.28 16.30 5.75
CA VAL A 96 14.51 16.70 4.37
C VAL A 96 15.89 16.13 4.05
N PRO A 97 15.98 15.10 3.20
CA PRO A 97 17.29 14.59 2.81
C PRO A 97 18.01 15.78 2.17
N VAL A 98 19.17 16.15 2.73
CA VAL A 98 20.02 17.16 2.09
C VAL A 98 20.64 16.49 0.87
N ILE A 99 19.92 16.54 -0.24
CA ILE A 99 20.36 15.95 -1.49
C ILE A 99 21.42 16.87 -2.05
N ALA A 100 22.63 16.33 -2.21
CA ALA A 100 23.70 17.08 -2.83
C ALA A 100 23.28 17.47 -4.25
N LYS A 101 23.48 18.74 -4.64
CA LYS A 101 23.03 19.28 -5.93
C LYS A 101 23.50 18.46 -7.14
N HIS A 102 24.64 17.76 -7.04
CA HIS A 102 25.15 16.89 -8.10
C HIS A 102 24.37 15.58 -8.26
N ASP A 103 23.73 15.11 -7.19
CA ASP A 103 22.98 13.86 -7.11
C ASP A 103 21.48 14.03 -7.42
N SER A 104 20.98 15.27 -7.47
CA SER A 104 19.59 15.54 -7.84
C SER A 104 19.25 15.03 -9.24
N LEU A 105 18.12 14.33 -9.35
CA LEU A 105 17.59 13.82 -10.61
C LEU A 105 17.19 14.94 -11.57
N VAL A 106 16.58 16.01 -11.05
CA VAL A 106 16.08 17.15 -11.81
C VAL A 106 16.88 18.39 -11.45
N LYS A 107 17.69 18.87 -12.39
CA LYS A 107 18.56 20.04 -12.22
C LYS A 107 17.98 21.21 -13.00
N SER A 108 17.71 22.32 -12.29
CA SER A 108 17.38 23.61 -12.89
C SER A 108 18.64 24.50 -12.88
N ILE A 109 19.13 24.84 -14.06
CA ILE A 109 20.44 25.49 -14.24
C ILE A 109 20.24 26.82 -14.97
N ASP A 110 20.53 27.93 -14.31
CA ASP A 110 20.63 29.24 -14.98
C ASP A 110 21.97 29.34 -15.69
N ALA A 111 21.93 29.54 -17.01
CA ALA A 111 23.13 29.57 -17.83
C ALA A 111 22.99 30.54 -19.01
N ARG A 112 24.13 31.05 -19.46
CA ARG A 112 24.29 31.73 -20.75
C ARG A 112 25.06 30.81 -21.68
N ILE A 113 24.46 30.48 -22.82
CA ILE A 113 25.04 29.59 -23.82
C ILE A 113 25.85 30.43 -24.81
N PRO A 114 27.15 30.16 -25.01
CA PRO A 114 27.97 30.94 -25.94
C PRO A 114 27.43 30.82 -27.37
N SER A 115 27.46 31.93 -28.11
CA SER A 115 27.26 31.93 -29.56
C SER A 115 28.52 31.43 -30.26
N CYS A 116 28.38 30.65 -31.34
CA CYS A 116 29.52 30.30 -32.19
C CYS A 116 30.03 31.53 -32.92
N ALA A 117 31.35 31.78 -32.90
CA ALA A 117 31.95 32.83 -33.70
C ALA A 117 31.94 32.44 -35.19
N ILE A 118 31.97 33.44 -36.09
CA ILE A 118 32.13 33.19 -37.53
C ILE A 118 33.46 32.45 -37.75
N GLY A 119 33.38 31.24 -38.32
CA GLY A 119 34.52 30.35 -38.53
C GLY A 119 34.60 29.16 -37.56
N GLU A 120 33.81 29.18 -36.47
CA GLU A 120 33.64 28.03 -35.58
C GLU A 120 32.48 27.14 -36.05
N ALA A 121 32.71 25.83 -36.17
CA ALA A 121 31.72 24.86 -36.68
C ALA A 121 31.00 24.08 -35.57
N PHE A 122 30.61 24.74 -34.48
CA PHE A 122 29.81 24.12 -33.43
C PHE A 122 28.31 24.29 -33.69
N SER A 123 27.54 23.23 -33.43
CA SER A 123 26.08 23.27 -33.37
C SER A 123 25.59 23.84 -32.04
N ASP A 124 24.39 24.41 -31.99
CA ASP A 124 23.78 24.86 -30.73
C ASP A 124 23.70 23.74 -29.69
N SER A 125 23.48 22.50 -30.12
CA SER A 125 23.51 21.32 -29.27
C SER A 125 24.89 21.13 -28.60
N GLN A 126 25.98 21.30 -29.35
CA GLN A 126 27.33 21.25 -28.79
C GLN A 126 27.59 22.40 -27.81
N CYS A 127 27.15 23.62 -28.12
CA CYS A 127 27.28 24.76 -27.21
C CYS A 127 26.54 24.54 -25.90
N VAL A 128 25.32 24.00 -25.96
CA VAL A 128 24.55 23.65 -24.76
C VAL A 128 25.27 22.58 -23.94
N LYS A 129 25.77 21.51 -24.57
CA LYS A 129 26.51 20.43 -23.89
C LYS A 129 27.83 20.90 -23.28
N GLN A 130 28.50 21.89 -23.88
CA GLN A 130 29.72 22.45 -23.31
C GLN A 130 29.46 23.13 -21.96
N VAL A 131 28.28 23.74 -21.79
CA VAL A 131 27.90 24.44 -20.55
C VAL A 131 27.22 23.51 -19.55
N LEU A 132 26.30 22.65 -20.00
CA LEU A 132 25.49 21.79 -19.12
C LEU A 132 26.14 20.43 -18.82
N GLY A 133 27.17 20.04 -19.58
CA GLY A 133 27.86 18.75 -19.48
C GLY A 133 27.74 17.92 -20.76
N SER A 134 28.83 17.30 -21.18
CA SER A 134 28.92 16.52 -22.44
C SER A 134 28.00 15.31 -22.48
N GLN A 135 27.63 14.78 -21.31
CA GLN A 135 26.70 13.68 -21.13
C GLN A 135 25.23 14.05 -21.41
N VAL A 136 24.89 15.35 -21.41
CA VAL A 136 23.51 15.80 -21.62
C VAL A 136 23.04 15.45 -23.03
N LYS A 137 21.94 14.72 -23.10
CA LYS A 137 21.19 14.37 -24.30
C LYS A 137 20.15 15.45 -24.55
N ILE A 138 20.01 15.87 -25.81
CA ILE A 138 18.98 16.82 -26.24
C ILE A 138 17.95 16.04 -27.05
N PRO A 139 16.78 15.72 -26.48
CA PRO A 139 15.72 15.02 -27.19
C PRO A 139 15.26 15.81 -28.42
N LEU A 140 14.86 15.10 -29.48
CA LEU A 140 14.43 15.71 -30.74
C LEU A 140 13.34 16.79 -30.56
N PRO A 141 12.32 16.64 -29.68
CA PRO A 141 11.33 17.70 -29.45
C PRO A 141 11.90 19.01 -28.91
N VAL A 142 13.03 18.96 -28.19
CA VAL A 142 13.75 20.17 -27.74
C VAL A 142 14.69 20.66 -28.84
N ALA A 143 15.42 19.75 -29.48
CA ALA A 143 16.37 20.08 -30.53
C ALA A 143 15.72 20.79 -31.74
N SER A 144 14.49 20.43 -32.08
CA SER A 144 13.76 20.97 -33.23
C SER A 144 13.53 22.49 -33.17
N ASN A 145 13.47 23.07 -31.97
CA ASN A 145 13.28 24.51 -31.76
C ASN A 145 14.46 25.18 -31.04
N LEU A 146 15.52 24.44 -30.71
CA LEU A 146 16.60 24.90 -29.83
C LEU A 146 17.24 26.21 -30.28
N HIS A 147 17.57 26.34 -31.58
CA HIS A 147 18.19 27.56 -32.11
C HIS A 147 17.30 28.79 -31.92
N ARG A 148 16.01 28.66 -32.23
CA ARG A 148 15.03 29.73 -32.08
C ARG A 148 14.87 30.10 -30.61
N THR A 149 14.65 29.11 -29.75
CA THR A 149 14.52 29.34 -28.30
C THR A 149 15.75 30.02 -27.72
N LEU A 150 16.97 29.59 -28.09
CA LEU A 150 18.19 30.26 -27.63
C LEU A 150 18.28 31.69 -28.14
N THR A 151 17.94 31.94 -29.40
CA THR A 151 17.99 33.30 -29.98
C THR A 151 16.98 34.24 -29.32
N ASP A 152 15.74 33.79 -29.11
CA ASP A 152 14.67 34.57 -28.48
C ASP A 152 15.02 34.95 -27.03
N LEU A 153 15.85 34.14 -26.37
CA LEU A 153 16.30 34.35 -24.99
C LEU A 153 17.63 35.09 -24.86
N ASP A 154 18.19 35.65 -25.95
CA ASP A 154 19.58 36.17 -25.97
C ASP A 154 20.59 35.14 -25.42
N ARG A 155 20.31 33.86 -25.68
CA ARG A 155 21.02 32.67 -25.23
C ARG A 155 21.21 32.59 -23.71
N GLN A 156 20.42 33.32 -22.93
CA GLN A 156 20.44 33.32 -21.47
C GLN A 156 19.09 32.86 -20.92
N GLY A 157 19.10 31.82 -20.11
CA GLY A 157 17.87 31.28 -19.55
C GLY A 157 18.10 30.19 -18.52
N ASN A 158 17.00 29.54 -18.15
CA ASN A 158 16.97 28.41 -17.23
C ASN A 158 16.81 27.10 -18.01
N PHE A 159 17.70 26.14 -17.75
CA PHE A 159 17.76 24.84 -18.42
C PHE A 159 17.38 23.74 -17.42
N VAL A 160 16.32 23.00 -17.71
CA VAL A 160 15.85 21.90 -16.86
C VAL A 160 16.33 20.56 -17.42
N VAL A 161 17.18 19.87 -16.67
CA VAL A 161 17.77 18.58 -17.05
C VAL A 161 17.29 17.50 -16.09
N CYS A 162 16.77 16.37 -16.61
CA CYS A 162 16.39 15.20 -15.82
C CYS A 162 17.06 13.94 -16.37
N LEU A 163 17.73 13.12 -15.55
CA LEU A 163 18.39 11.87 -15.98
C LEU A 163 19.28 12.03 -17.24
N ASP A 164 20.04 13.14 -17.31
CA ASP A 164 20.88 13.57 -18.44
C ASP A 164 20.13 14.01 -19.69
N ARG A 165 18.82 14.28 -19.62
CA ARG A 165 18.04 14.78 -20.75
C ARG A 165 17.64 16.22 -20.51
N LEU A 166 17.93 17.11 -21.46
CA LEU A 166 17.38 18.46 -21.45
C LEU A 166 15.88 18.37 -21.75
N LEU A 167 15.04 18.75 -20.77
CA LEU A 167 13.59 18.68 -20.87
C LEU A 167 12.97 20.02 -21.25
N SER A 168 13.51 21.14 -20.74
CA SER A 168 12.95 22.48 -20.98
C SER A 168 14.04 23.55 -21.00
N VAL A 169 13.80 24.61 -21.79
CA VAL A 169 14.60 25.85 -21.83
C VAL A 169 13.62 27.01 -21.63
N ARG A 170 13.82 27.77 -20.56
CA ARG A 170 12.88 28.78 -20.04
C ARG A 170 13.57 30.14 -19.93
N SER A 171 12.81 31.24 -19.99
CA SER A 171 13.34 32.60 -19.84
C SER A 171 13.72 32.95 -18.40
N TYR A 172 13.09 32.33 -17.41
CA TYR A 172 13.38 32.52 -15.99
C TYR A 172 13.22 31.20 -15.24
N ARG A 173 13.81 31.17 -14.05
CA ARG A 173 13.77 30.01 -13.17
C ARG A 173 12.39 29.87 -12.53
N THR A 174 11.80 28.69 -12.67
CA THR A 174 10.59 28.29 -11.95
C THR A 174 10.81 27.00 -11.18
N PRO A 175 10.07 26.78 -10.06
CA PRO A 175 10.15 25.54 -9.31
C PRO A 175 9.93 24.32 -10.22
N CYS A 176 10.67 23.26 -9.94
CA CYS A 176 10.54 21.97 -10.62
C CYS A 176 10.08 20.95 -9.59
N TYR A 177 9.16 20.07 -9.97
CA TYR A 177 8.58 19.10 -9.05
C TYR A 177 8.80 17.68 -9.52
N VAL A 178 8.72 16.75 -8.57
CA VAL A 178 8.69 15.31 -8.82
C VAL A 178 7.56 14.67 -8.03
N LEU A 179 7.09 13.52 -8.51
CA LEU A 179 6.11 12.70 -7.81
C LEU A 179 6.77 11.42 -7.30
N ALA A 180 6.29 10.94 -6.16
CA ALA A 180 6.54 9.58 -5.68
C ALA A 180 5.20 8.90 -5.42
N PHE A 181 5.07 7.66 -5.88
CA PHE A 181 3.87 6.85 -5.71
C PHE A 181 4.20 5.56 -4.99
N ASP A 182 3.36 5.24 -3.99
CA ASP A 182 3.29 3.95 -3.34
C ASP A 182 1.95 3.30 -3.72
N ILE A 183 2.00 2.29 -4.59
CA ILE A 183 0.84 1.55 -5.08
C ILE A 183 0.66 0.30 -4.21
N GLY A 184 -0.02 0.49 -3.08
CA GLY A 184 -0.46 -0.62 -2.25
C GLY A 184 -1.66 -1.35 -2.85
N THR A 185 -1.84 -2.61 -2.43
CA THR A 185 -3.02 -3.41 -2.78
C THR A 185 -4.29 -2.68 -2.36
N THR A 186 -4.30 -2.11 -1.16
CA THR A 186 -5.48 -1.46 -0.56
C THR A 186 -5.51 0.05 -0.82
N THR A 187 -4.38 0.74 -0.70
CA THR A 187 -4.28 2.21 -0.75
C THR A 187 -3.21 2.62 -1.73
N ILE A 188 -3.47 3.68 -2.51
CA ILE A 188 -2.45 4.33 -3.35
C ILE A 188 -2.15 5.69 -2.73
N VAL A 189 -0.88 5.98 -2.49
CA VAL A 189 -0.41 7.26 -1.94
C VAL A 189 0.48 7.96 -2.95
N SER A 190 0.31 9.27 -3.09
CA SER A 190 1.10 10.13 -3.97
C SER A 190 1.67 11.32 -3.21
N TYR A 191 2.98 11.51 -3.32
CA TYR A 191 3.73 12.61 -2.72
C TYR A 191 4.26 13.53 -3.82
N LEU A 192 3.97 14.82 -3.72
CA LEU A 192 4.57 15.84 -4.56
C LEU A 192 5.70 16.52 -3.81
N LEU A 193 6.88 16.55 -4.43
CA LEU A 193 8.08 17.12 -3.84
C LEU A 193 8.62 18.23 -4.71
N ASP A 194 9.16 19.26 -4.07
CA ASP A 194 10.01 20.24 -4.74
C ASP A 194 11.36 19.56 -5.04
N ALA A 195 11.74 19.55 -6.32
CA ALA A 195 12.87 18.76 -6.81
C ALA A 195 14.24 19.33 -6.40
N GLU A 196 14.30 20.60 -6.01
CA GLU A 196 15.54 21.25 -5.57
C GLU A 196 15.71 21.17 -4.06
N THR A 197 14.65 21.49 -3.31
CA THR A 197 14.70 21.54 -1.85
C THR A 197 14.43 20.18 -1.20
N GLY A 198 13.84 19.23 -1.94
CA GLY A 198 13.40 17.94 -1.41
C GLY A 198 12.17 18.03 -0.49
N ARG A 199 11.61 19.24 -0.29
CA ARG A 199 10.47 19.46 0.60
C ARG A 199 9.21 18.85 0.00
N GLN A 200 8.45 18.13 0.83
CA GLN A 200 7.11 17.68 0.46
C GLN A 200 6.15 18.87 0.38
N VAL A 201 5.57 19.06 -0.81
CA VAL A 201 4.65 20.17 -1.12
C VAL A 201 3.21 19.77 -0.86
N SER A 202 2.83 18.56 -1.26
CA SER A 202 1.50 18.01 -1.01
C SER A 202 1.54 16.49 -0.96
N VAL A 203 0.52 15.92 -0.32
CA VAL A 203 0.23 14.49 -0.30
C VAL A 203 -1.24 14.29 -0.62
N SER A 204 -1.54 13.25 -1.38
CA SER A 204 -2.89 12.79 -1.67
C SER A 204 -2.90 11.28 -1.64
N SER A 205 -4.00 10.69 -1.20
CA SER A 205 -4.17 9.24 -1.19
C SER A 205 -5.57 8.86 -1.62
N MET A 206 -5.75 7.61 -2.04
CA MET A 206 -7.08 7.06 -2.30
C MET A 206 -7.11 5.55 -2.10
N LEU A 207 -8.33 5.03 -1.96
CA LEU A 207 -8.59 3.60 -2.08
C LEU A 207 -8.14 3.12 -3.46
N ASN A 208 -7.35 2.05 -3.51
CA ASN A 208 -7.01 1.44 -4.80
C ASN A 208 -8.30 0.92 -5.46
N PRO A 209 -8.74 1.45 -6.62
CA PRO A 209 -10.00 1.06 -7.23
C PRO A 209 -10.05 -0.42 -7.64
N GLN A 210 -8.90 -1.07 -7.77
CA GLN A 210 -8.79 -2.50 -8.03
C GLN A 210 -9.38 -3.35 -6.87
N THR A 211 -9.58 -2.79 -5.67
CA THR A 211 -10.25 -3.50 -4.55
C THR A 211 -11.66 -3.94 -4.90
N ALA A 212 -12.32 -3.24 -5.85
CA ALA A 212 -13.62 -3.66 -6.33
C ALA A 212 -13.57 -5.02 -7.02
N TYR A 213 -12.41 -5.42 -7.57
CA TYR A 213 -12.21 -6.62 -8.39
C TYR A 213 -11.49 -7.75 -7.65
N GLY A 214 -10.76 -7.43 -6.58
CA GLY A 214 -10.16 -8.40 -5.66
C GLY A 214 -9.59 -7.72 -4.41
N ALA A 215 -9.78 -8.31 -3.23
CA ALA A 215 -9.21 -7.76 -1.99
C ALA A 215 -7.69 -7.88 -1.92
N ASP A 216 -7.14 -8.93 -2.52
CA ASP A 216 -5.75 -9.31 -2.39
C ASP A 216 -5.10 -9.52 -3.76
N VAL A 217 -3.78 -9.69 -3.77
CA VAL A 217 -2.99 -9.86 -5.00
C VAL A 217 -3.45 -11.10 -5.78
N ILE A 218 -3.77 -12.20 -5.10
CA ILE A 218 -4.16 -13.46 -5.74
C ILE A 218 -5.48 -13.32 -6.49
N SER A 219 -6.52 -12.80 -5.82
CA SER A 219 -7.83 -12.59 -6.45
C SER A 219 -7.78 -11.60 -7.62
N ARG A 220 -6.85 -10.64 -7.60
CA ARG A 220 -6.61 -9.75 -8.75
C ARG A 220 -5.92 -10.47 -9.89
N CYS A 221 -4.89 -11.28 -9.62
CA CYS A 221 -4.25 -12.10 -10.65
C CYS A 221 -5.26 -13.06 -11.31
N GLU A 222 -6.12 -13.71 -10.51
CA GLU A 222 -7.18 -14.58 -11.02
C GLU A 222 -8.19 -13.81 -11.89
N TYR A 223 -8.59 -12.60 -11.46
CA TYR A 223 -9.46 -11.74 -12.26
C TYR A 223 -8.80 -11.34 -13.58
N ASP A 224 -7.54 -10.89 -13.52
CA ASP A 224 -6.76 -10.46 -14.69
C ASP A 224 -6.65 -11.60 -15.72
N THR A 225 -6.27 -12.79 -15.26
CA THR A 225 -6.08 -14.01 -16.07
C THR A 225 -7.38 -14.50 -16.71
N SER A 226 -8.51 -14.33 -16.03
CA SER A 226 -9.83 -14.71 -16.55
C SER A 226 -10.45 -13.67 -17.49
N HIS A 227 -9.81 -12.51 -17.64
CA HIS A 227 -10.25 -11.41 -18.50
C HIS A 227 -9.09 -10.96 -19.42
N ASP A 228 -9.18 -9.79 -20.05
CA ASP A 228 -8.15 -9.31 -21.00
C ASP A 228 -6.99 -8.53 -20.34
N GLY A 229 -6.97 -8.47 -19.00
CA GLY A 229 -5.99 -7.77 -18.15
C GLY A 229 -5.91 -6.23 -18.28
N LYS A 230 -6.60 -5.65 -19.25
CA LYS A 230 -6.54 -4.20 -19.52
C LYS A 230 -7.34 -3.38 -18.53
N GLU A 231 -8.40 -3.95 -17.97
CA GLU A 231 -9.29 -3.26 -17.03
C GLU A 231 -8.56 -2.85 -15.74
N LEU A 232 -7.87 -3.80 -15.08
CA LEU A 232 -7.12 -3.51 -13.85
C LEU A 232 -5.98 -2.53 -14.09
N THR A 233 -5.29 -2.65 -15.23
CA THR A 233 -4.25 -1.72 -15.68
C THR A 233 -4.80 -0.30 -15.85
N ALA A 234 -5.92 -0.16 -16.57
CA ALA A 234 -6.56 1.14 -16.81
C ALA A 234 -7.04 1.79 -15.49
N LEU A 235 -7.58 1.00 -14.57
CA LEU A 235 -8.05 1.47 -13.26
C LEU A 235 -6.91 2.04 -12.42
N VAL A 236 -5.79 1.32 -12.29
CA VAL A 236 -4.66 1.80 -11.49
C VAL A 236 -3.99 3.01 -12.14
N ARG A 237 -3.80 3.03 -13.46
CA ARG A 237 -3.25 4.20 -14.17
C ARG A 237 -4.13 5.44 -14.02
N SER A 238 -5.45 5.28 -14.13
CA SER A 238 -6.42 6.36 -13.91
C SER A 238 -6.36 6.90 -12.48
N ALA A 239 -6.23 6.02 -11.48
CA ALA A 239 -6.07 6.42 -10.08
C ALA A 239 -4.78 7.21 -9.84
N VAL A 240 -3.64 6.71 -10.32
CA VAL A 240 -2.33 7.38 -10.21
C VAL A 240 -2.37 8.75 -10.90
N GLN A 241 -2.92 8.84 -12.11
CA GLN A 241 -3.09 10.12 -12.82
C GLN A 241 -4.01 11.09 -12.05
N SER A 242 -5.11 10.58 -11.48
CA SER A 242 -6.03 11.40 -10.68
C SER A 242 -5.33 11.98 -9.44
N LEU A 243 -4.49 11.20 -8.77
CA LEU A 243 -3.68 11.68 -7.64
C LEU A 243 -2.63 12.71 -8.07
N ALA A 244 -1.99 12.54 -9.24
CA ALA A 244 -1.07 13.53 -9.79
C ALA A 244 -1.77 14.89 -9.99
N VAL A 245 -2.96 14.88 -10.59
CA VAL A 245 -3.77 16.09 -10.81
C VAL A 245 -4.22 16.72 -9.49
N GLN A 246 -4.63 15.91 -8.50
CA GLN A 246 -5.01 16.40 -7.18
C GLN A 246 -3.83 17.09 -6.47
N ASN A 247 -2.65 16.48 -6.51
CA ASN A 247 -1.44 17.05 -5.91
C ASN A 247 -1.02 18.35 -6.59
N ALA A 248 -1.05 18.41 -7.94
CA ALA A 248 -0.79 19.62 -8.70
C ALA A 248 -1.77 20.75 -8.33
N LYS A 249 -3.07 20.43 -8.22
CA LYS A 249 -4.11 21.36 -7.81
C LYS A 249 -3.91 21.87 -6.38
N LYS A 250 -3.60 21.00 -5.42
CA LYS A 250 -3.30 21.36 -4.02
C LYS A 250 -2.10 22.31 -3.92
N ALA A 251 -1.10 22.12 -4.78
CA ALA A 251 0.11 22.94 -4.84
C ALA A 251 -0.03 24.23 -5.68
N GLY A 252 -1.14 24.41 -6.40
CA GLY A 252 -1.34 25.56 -7.28
C GLY A 252 -0.44 25.55 -8.53
N ILE A 253 -0.05 24.35 -9.01
CA ILE A 253 0.82 24.16 -10.18
C ILE A 253 0.08 23.38 -11.27
N THR A 254 0.71 23.25 -12.44
CA THR A 254 0.24 22.34 -13.49
C THR A 254 1.00 21.01 -13.44
N THR A 255 0.45 19.95 -14.00
CA THR A 255 1.17 18.67 -14.10
C THR A 255 2.38 18.75 -15.04
N GLU A 256 2.44 19.75 -15.92
CA GLU A 256 3.60 20.03 -16.79
C GLU A 256 4.82 20.55 -16.02
N ASP A 257 4.65 21.03 -14.78
CA ASP A 257 5.75 21.43 -13.89
C ASP A 257 6.40 20.24 -13.17
N ILE A 258 5.90 19.02 -13.42
CA ILE A 258 6.37 17.76 -12.83
C ILE A 258 7.24 17.02 -13.83
N TYR A 259 8.50 16.79 -13.46
CA TYR A 259 9.56 16.35 -14.38
C TYR A 259 9.97 14.88 -14.24
N PHE A 260 9.57 14.24 -13.15
CA PHE A 260 9.89 12.85 -12.87
C PHE A 260 8.86 12.22 -11.92
N ALA A 261 8.69 10.90 -12.02
CA ALA A 261 7.90 10.13 -11.07
C ALA A 261 8.64 8.84 -10.65
N SER A 262 8.66 8.52 -9.36
CA SER A 262 9.01 7.18 -8.87
C SER A 262 7.73 6.41 -8.51
N ILE A 263 7.70 5.11 -8.80
CA ILE A 263 6.57 4.22 -8.53
C ILE A 263 7.09 2.96 -7.83
N VAL A 264 6.56 2.70 -6.64
CA VAL A 264 6.83 1.52 -5.83
C VAL A 264 5.53 0.79 -5.52
N GLY A 265 5.64 -0.47 -5.15
CA GLY A 265 4.52 -1.36 -4.83
C GLY A 265 4.98 -2.80 -4.85
N ASN A 266 4.16 -3.73 -4.36
CA ASN A 266 4.47 -5.15 -4.49
C ASN A 266 4.44 -5.58 -5.97
N THR A 267 5.08 -6.70 -6.27
CA THR A 267 5.30 -7.18 -7.64
C THR A 267 4.01 -7.26 -8.46
N CYS A 268 2.91 -7.74 -7.87
CA CYS A 268 1.60 -7.80 -8.53
C CYS A 268 1.10 -6.40 -8.90
N MET A 269 1.16 -5.44 -7.98
CA MET A 269 0.74 -4.06 -8.25
C MET A 269 1.60 -3.40 -9.33
N GLN A 270 2.90 -3.66 -9.33
CA GLN A 270 3.81 -3.16 -10.37
C GLN A 270 3.50 -3.77 -11.74
N HIS A 271 3.23 -5.08 -11.82
CA HIS A 271 2.85 -5.76 -13.07
C HIS A 271 1.55 -5.17 -13.64
N LEU A 272 0.50 -5.06 -12.81
CA LEU A 272 -0.76 -4.46 -13.21
C LEU A 272 -0.59 -2.99 -13.66
N TYR A 273 0.28 -2.21 -13.01
CA TYR A 273 0.55 -0.84 -13.43
C TYR A 273 1.30 -0.77 -14.77
N LEU A 274 2.28 -1.65 -14.97
CA LEU A 274 3.04 -1.78 -16.22
C LEU A 274 2.20 -2.36 -17.38
N GLY A 275 1.08 -3.01 -17.08
CA GLY A 275 0.29 -3.76 -18.08
C GLY A 275 0.91 -5.10 -18.44
N VAL A 276 1.73 -5.65 -17.53
CA VAL A 276 2.30 -7.00 -17.63
C VAL A 276 1.36 -7.97 -16.93
N SER A 277 1.06 -9.11 -17.56
CA SER A 277 0.22 -10.14 -16.94
C SER A 277 0.87 -10.65 -15.64
N PRO A 278 0.15 -10.66 -14.51
CA PRO A 278 0.64 -11.20 -13.25
C PRO A 278 0.34 -12.70 -13.08
N GLU A 279 -0.12 -13.40 -14.13
CA GLU A 279 -0.48 -14.83 -14.10
C GLU A 279 0.66 -15.71 -13.53
N SER A 280 1.90 -15.40 -13.89
CA SER A 280 3.08 -16.15 -13.42
C SER A 280 3.29 -16.06 -11.90
N LEU A 281 2.68 -15.08 -11.22
CA LEU A 281 2.76 -14.93 -9.76
C LEU A 281 1.91 -15.95 -9.02
N ILE A 282 0.84 -16.47 -9.64
CA ILE A 282 -0.05 -17.47 -9.02
C ILE A 282 0.23 -18.90 -9.49
N CYS A 283 1.13 -19.05 -10.45
CA CYS A 283 1.55 -20.33 -11.02
C CYS A 283 2.95 -20.66 -10.55
N ALA A 284 3.15 -21.80 -9.88
CA ALA A 284 4.48 -22.27 -9.50
C ALA A 284 5.37 -22.33 -10.76
N PRO A 285 6.60 -21.76 -10.74
CA PRO A 285 7.39 -21.40 -9.57
C PRO A 285 7.25 -19.94 -9.07
N TYR A 286 6.11 -19.28 -9.30
CA TYR A 286 5.75 -17.95 -8.76
C TYR A 286 6.70 -16.83 -9.21
N THR A 287 7.13 -16.88 -10.47
CA THR A 287 8.15 -15.99 -11.02
C THR A 287 7.55 -14.66 -11.45
N ALA A 288 8.21 -13.55 -11.09
CA ALA A 288 7.94 -12.25 -11.70
C ALA A 288 8.27 -12.30 -13.20
N ALA A 289 7.41 -11.74 -14.04
CA ALA A 289 7.68 -11.62 -15.47
C ALA A 289 8.69 -10.50 -15.77
N VAL A 290 8.69 -9.46 -14.93
CA VAL A 290 9.65 -8.35 -14.93
C VAL A 290 10.03 -8.03 -13.50
N ASP A 291 11.33 -8.01 -13.21
CA ASP A 291 11.91 -7.67 -11.90
C ASP A 291 12.94 -6.53 -11.96
N GLU A 292 13.39 -6.12 -13.15
CA GLU A 292 14.32 -5.01 -13.36
C GLU A 292 13.66 -3.63 -13.23
N LEU A 293 14.44 -2.61 -12.87
CA LEU A 293 14.03 -1.20 -12.86
C LEU A 293 13.54 -0.78 -14.26
N GLN A 294 12.27 -0.36 -14.36
CA GLN A 294 11.71 0.15 -15.62
C GLN A 294 11.73 1.67 -15.64
N LEU A 295 12.54 2.26 -16.52
CA LEU A 295 12.58 3.70 -16.76
C LEU A 295 11.93 4.02 -18.11
N LEU A 296 10.71 4.57 -18.07
CA LEU A 296 9.85 4.76 -19.24
C LEU A 296 9.34 6.20 -19.34
N PRO A 297 8.94 6.69 -20.52
CA PRO A 297 8.18 7.93 -20.64
C PRO A 297 6.91 7.88 -19.78
N ALA A 298 6.67 8.92 -18.98
CA ALA A 298 5.52 8.95 -18.07
C ALA A 298 4.18 8.76 -18.83
N SER A 299 4.10 9.28 -20.06
CA SER A 299 2.94 9.12 -20.94
C SER A 299 2.60 7.67 -21.27
N GLU A 300 3.59 6.78 -21.36
CA GLU A 300 3.36 5.35 -21.63
C GLU A 300 2.72 4.62 -20.43
N LEU A 301 2.90 5.18 -19.23
CA LEU A 301 2.33 4.69 -17.98
C LEU A 301 1.00 5.40 -17.62
N GLY A 302 0.41 6.14 -18.56
CA GLY A 302 -0.83 6.86 -18.35
C GLY A 302 -0.70 8.12 -17.50
N LEU A 303 0.52 8.63 -17.31
CA LEU A 303 0.80 9.85 -16.56
C LEU A 303 0.99 11.05 -17.50
N SER A 304 0.07 12.01 -17.43
CA SER A 304 0.16 13.28 -18.17
C SER A 304 0.89 14.34 -17.34
N LEU A 305 2.21 14.22 -17.29
CA LEU A 305 3.14 15.17 -16.65
C LEU A 305 3.79 16.09 -17.70
N HIS A 306 5.00 16.60 -17.45
CA HIS A 306 5.79 17.23 -18.52
C HIS A 306 5.93 16.26 -19.72
N PRO A 307 5.78 16.71 -20.99
CA PRO A 307 5.74 15.81 -22.17
C PRO A 307 6.96 14.91 -22.35
N LEU A 308 8.09 15.29 -21.75
CA LEU A 308 9.35 14.53 -21.79
C LEU A 308 9.73 13.91 -20.43
N ALA A 309 8.84 13.97 -19.43
CA ALA A 309 9.06 13.35 -18.12
C ALA A 309 9.27 11.85 -18.26
N GLN A 310 10.12 11.32 -17.39
CA GLN A 310 10.30 9.88 -17.20
C GLN A 310 9.64 9.45 -15.90
N ALA A 311 9.27 8.19 -15.84
CA ALA A 311 8.77 7.53 -14.65
C ALA A 311 9.55 6.24 -14.42
N ALA A 312 9.95 6.00 -13.18
CA ALA A 312 10.68 4.82 -12.76
C ALA A 312 9.79 3.89 -11.94
N VAL A 313 9.54 2.68 -12.43
CA VAL A 313 8.91 1.60 -11.66
C VAL A 313 10.03 0.74 -11.09
N PHE A 314 10.07 0.62 -9.76
CA PHE A 314 11.17 -0.03 -9.04
C PHE A 314 11.38 -1.50 -9.40
N PRO A 315 12.60 -2.02 -9.24
CA PRO A 315 12.86 -3.45 -9.34
C PRO A 315 12.12 -4.23 -8.25
N SER A 316 11.82 -5.50 -8.53
CA SER A 316 11.26 -6.45 -7.57
C SER A 316 12.34 -7.42 -7.07
N ILE A 317 12.18 -7.97 -5.87
CA ILE A 317 13.09 -9.00 -5.32
C ILE A 317 12.63 -10.40 -5.71
N ALA A 318 11.30 -10.64 -5.73
CA ALA A 318 10.69 -11.91 -6.07
C ALA A 318 9.23 -11.73 -6.51
N GLY A 319 8.53 -12.84 -6.82
CA GLY A 319 7.12 -12.80 -7.24
C GLY A 319 6.15 -12.16 -6.23
N PHE A 320 6.45 -12.25 -4.92
CA PHE A 320 5.62 -11.68 -3.85
C PHE A 320 6.33 -10.62 -3.01
N VAL A 321 7.53 -10.20 -3.41
CA VAL A 321 8.30 -9.16 -2.71
C VAL A 321 8.77 -8.15 -3.75
N GLY A 322 8.11 -6.98 -3.79
CA GLY A 322 8.27 -6.00 -4.86
C GLY A 322 9.14 -4.81 -4.51
N GLY A 323 8.99 -3.77 -5.33
CA GLY A 323 9.69 -2.50 -5.17
C GLY A 323 9.31 -1.71 -3.92
N ASP A 324 8.16 -1.99 -3.30
CA ASP A 324 7.80 -1.45 -1.98
C ASP A 324 8.81 -1.88 -0.90
N THR A 325 9.18 -3.15 -0.84
CA THR A 325 10.18 -3.67 0.10
C THR A 325 11.56 -3.07 -0.18
N VAL A 326 11.93 -2.93 -1.45
CA VAL A 326 13.17 -2.24 -1.85
C VAL A 326 13.16 -0.78 -1.37
N ALA A 327 12.03 -0.09 -1.51
CA ALA A 327 11.86 1.28 -1.04
C ALA A 327 11.95 1.38 0.49
N VAL A 328 11.37 0.44 1.23
CA VAL A 328 11.55 0.34 2.69
C VAL A 328 13.04 0.27 3.04
N LEU A 329 13.81 -0.59 2.37
CA LEU A 329 15.25 -0.70 2.61
C LEU A 329 16.02 0.58 2.28
N LEU A 330 15.64 1.28 1.20
CA LEU A 330 16.23 2.57 0.82
C LEU A 330 15.94 3.70 1.81
N SER A 331 14.79 3.66 2.49
CA SER A 331 14.40 4.69 3.45
C SER A 331 15.24 4.68 4.74
N LEU A 332 15.94 3.57 5.00
CA LEU A 332 16.65 3.35 6.25
C LEU A 332 18.09 3.90 6.19
N PRO A 333 18.61 4.50 7.28
CA PRO A 333 20.00 4.91 7.36
C PRO A 333 20.96 3.75 7.10
N ALA A 334 22.08 4.00 6.42
CA ALA A 334 23.07 2.96 6.07
C ALA A 334 23.56 2.14 7.28
N ASP A 335 23.68 2.77 8.44
CA ASP A 335 24.16 2.12 9.68
C ASP A 335 23.11 1.23 10.36
N THR A 336 21.84 1.23 9.90
CA THR A 336 20.74 0.44 10.47
C THR A 336 21.07 -1.05 10.55
N PHE A 337 21.84 -1.55 9.59
CA PHE A 337 22.17 -2.97 9.49
C PHE A 337 23.51 -3.33 10.14
N ARG A 338 24.18 -2.42 10.86
CA ARG A 338 25.35 -2.80 11.68
C ARG A 338 24.99 -3.86 12.72
N GLU A 339 23.77 -3.80 13.23
CA GLU A 339 23.17 -4.81 14.10
C GLU A 339 22.21 -5.71 13.31
N LEU A 340 21.85 -6.87 13.90
CA LEU A 340 20.84 -7.75 13.32
C LEU A 340 19.46 -7.10 13.47
N THR A 341 18.88 -6.70 12.34
CA THR A 341 17.64 -5.94 12.28
C THR A 341 16.58 -6.74 11.53
N LEU A 342 15.40 -6.86 12.15
CA LEU A 342 14.20 -7.39 11.53
C LEU A 342 13.30 -6.23 11.11
N ILE A 343 12.79 -6.28 9.89
CA ILE A 343 11.80 -5.35 9.36
C ILE A 343 10.53 -6.16 9.08
N LEU A 344 9.40 -5.62 9.51
CA LEU A 344 8.08 -6.19 9.29
C LEU A 344 7.20 -5.13 8.63
N ASP A 345 6.78 -5.36 7.39
CA ASP A 345 5.66 -4.65 6.79
C ASP A 345 4.44 -5.55 6.87
N ILE A 346 3.45 -5.11 7.64
CA ILE A 346 2.23 -5.88 7.89
C ILE A 346 1.08 -5.17 7.16
N GLY A 347 0.79 -5.64 5.96
CA GLY A 347 -0.36 -5.22 5.15
C GLY A 347 -1.23 -6.41 4.79
N THR A 348 -1.66 -6.46 3.52
CA THR A 348 -2.46 -7.58 2.99
C THR A 348 -1.65 -8.87 3.01
N ASN A 349 -0.36 -8.71 2.76
CA ASN A 349 0.68 -9.69 2.95
C ASN A 349 1.55 -9.24 4.13
N GLY A 350 2.30 -10.18 4.70
CA GLY A 350 3.37 -9.85 5.64
C GLY A 350 4.72 -9.99 4.96
N GLU A 351 5.32 -8.88 4.57
CA GLU A 351 6.69 -8.82 4.06
C GLU A 351 7.66 -8.69 5.23
N LEU A 352 8.64 -9.59 5.28
CA LEU A 352 9.67 -9.60 6.32
C LEU A 352 11.04 -9.46 5.67
N VAL A 353 11.91 -8.66 6.28
CA VAL A 353 13.35 -8.62 5.95
C VAL A 353 14.17 -8.81 7.21
N LEU A 354 15.09 -9.77 7.20
CA LEU A 354 16.11 -9.94 8.22
C LEU A 354 17.47 -9.58 7.62
N ALA A 355 18.18 -8.64 8.26
CA ALA A 355 19.40 -8.08 7.70
C ALA A 355 20.49 -7.83 8.76
N LYS A 356 21.75 -8.07 8.37
CA LYS A 356 22.96 -7.75 9.13
C LYS A 356 24.16 -7.53 8.20
N GLY A 357 24.77 -6.36 8.27
CA GLY A 357 25.75 -5.87 7.31
C GLY A 357 25.16 -5.89 5.90
N ASP A 358 25.84 -6.58 5.00
CA ASP A 358 25.41 -6.76 3.61
C ASP A 358 24.50 -7.99 3.42
N LEU A 359 24.36 -8.86 4.43
CA LEU A 359 23.48 -10.02 4.35
C LEU A 359 22.03 -9.60 4.57
N ARG A 360 21.18 -9.87 3.59
CA ARG A 360 19.74 -9.60 3.65
C ARG A 360 18.94 -10.79 3.13
N TYR A 361 17.98 -11.23 3.92
CA TYR A 361 17.01 -12.26 3.55
C TYR A 361 15.60 -11.70 3.70
N THR A 362 14.74 -12.00 2.73
CA THR A 362 13.35 -11.57 2.75
C THR A 362 12.42 -12.74 2.47
N CYS A 363 11.23 -12.69 3.04
CA CYS A 363 10.12 -13.54 2.63
C CYS A 363 8.81 -12.76 2.64
N SER A 364 7.81 -13.29 1.96
CA SER A 364 6.42 -12.85 2.10
C SER A 364 5.62 -13.96 2.74
N THR A 365 4.71 -13.61 3.63
CA THR A 365 3.84 -14.52 4.34
C THR A 365 2.39 -14.24 4.00
N ALA A 366 1.62 -15.29 3.79
CA ALA A 366 0.17 -15.21 3.64
C ALA A 366 -0.51 -14.98 5.00
N ALA A 367 -0.21 -13.86 5.66
CA ALA A 367 -0.92 -13.44 6.87
C ALA A 367 -2.42 -13.25 6.59
N GLY A 368 -2.76 -12.87 5.36
CA GLY A 368 -4.12 -12.60 4.93
C GLY A 368 -4.65 -11.30 5.54
N PRO A 369 -5.76 -10.76 5.02
CA PRO A 369 -6.22 -9.41 5.37
C PRO A 369 -7.00 -9.38 6.70
N ALA A 370 -6.66 -10.26 7.65
CA ALA A 370 -7.28 -10.30 8.98
C ALA A 370 -6.99 -9.00 9.74
N PHE A 371 -5.74 -8.53 9.71
CA PHE A 371 -5.32 -7.28 10.34
C PHE A 371 -5.80 -6.02 9.58
N GLU A 372 -6.30 -6.16 8.36
CA GLU A 372 -7.01 -5.10 7.64
C GLU A 372 -8.53 -5.11 7.89
N GLY A 373 -9.03 -6.07 8.68
CA GLY A 373 -10.45 -6.25 8.98
C GLY A 373 -11.28 -6.88 7.85
N ALA A 374 -10.68 -7.19 6.69
CA ALA A 374 -11.45 -7.64 5.53
C ALA A 374 -12.10 -9.03 5.74
N ARG A 375 -11.42 -9.95 6.44
CA ARG A 375 -11.92 -11.30 6.76
C ARG A 375 -12.54 -11.45 8.15
N ILE A 376 -12.72 -10.34 8.85
CA ILE A 376 -13.31 -10.31 10.19
C ILE A 376 -14.76 -9.83 10.09
N SER A 377 -15.68 -10.47 10.81
CA SER A 377 -17.14 -10.25 10.71
C SER A 377 -17.53 -8.79 10.92
N CYS A 378 -17.12 -8.20 12.05
CA CYS A 378 -17.26 -6.76 12.31
C CYS A 378 -15.97 -5.99 12.01
N GLY A 379 -15.09 -6.57 11.19
CA GLY A 379 -13.82 -5.93 10.82
C GLY A 379 -14.02 -4.84 9.79
N MET A 380 -13.29 -3.75 9.99
CA MET A 380 -13.21 -2.62 9.08
C MET A 380 -11.80 -2.05 9.10
N ARG A 381 -11.55 -1.05 8.25
CA ARG A 381 -10.27 -0.34 8.24
C ARG A 381 -10.22 0.70 9.34
N GLY A 382 -9.02 1.23 9.60
CA GLY A 382 -8.84 2.41 10.44
C GLY A 382 -9.53 3.62 9.81
N ALA A 383 -10.76 3.87 10.23
CA ALA A 383 -11.59 5.00 9.85
C ALA A 383 -12.44 5.41 11.06
N GLU A 384 -13.07 6.59 11.00
CA GLU A 384 -13.94 7.10 12.06
C GLU A 384 -14.98 6.05 12.52
N GLY A 385 -15.04 5.83 13.83
CA GLY A 385 -15.90 4.82 14.46
C GLY A 385 -15.33 3.39 14.47
N ALA A 386 -14.15 3.13 13.91
CA ALA A 386 -13.47 1.86 14.12
C ALA A 386 -12.91 1.77 15.55
N ILE A 387 -13.12 0.64 16.22
CA ILE A 387 -12.44 0.32 17.48
C ILE A 387 -10.96 0.13 17.18
N ASP A 388 -10.12 1.00 17.73
CA ASP A 388 -8.68 1.08 17.45
C ASP A 388 -7.78 0.64 18.61
N HIS A 389 -8.28 0.75 19.84
CA HIS A 389 -7.63 0.22 21.02
C HIS A 389 -8.62 -0.44 21.97
N ALA A 390 -8.13 -1.43 22.71
CA ALA A 390 -8.86 -2.05 23.80
C ALA A 390 -7.93 -2.28 24.99
N LYS A 391 -8.45 -2.08 26.20
CA LYS A 391 -7.72 -2.35 27.43
C LYS A 391 -8.64 -2.88 28.51
N VAL A 392 -8.08 -3.57 29.49
CA VAL A 392 -8.79 -3.99 30.70
C VAL A 392 -8.47 -3.00 31.82
N GLU A 393 -9.47 -2.28 32.32
CA GLU A 393 -9.35 -1.39 33.47
C GLU A 393 -10.33 -1.81 34.56
N ASN A 394 -9.83 -2.08 35.77
CA ASN A 394 -10.64 -2.53 36.91
C ASN A 394 -11.55 -3.74 36.57
N GLY A 395 -11.03 -4.67 35.76
CA GLY A 395 -11.77 -5.86 35.30
C GLY A 395 -12.83 -5.58 34.23
N ARG A 396 -12.89 -4.36 33.69
CA ARG A 396 -13.81 -3.97 32.62
C ARG A 396 -13.06 -3.73 31.32
N LEU A 397 -13.64 -4.20 30.22
CA LEU A 397 -13.20 -3.90 28.87
C LEU A 397 -13.53 -2.44 28.53
N VAL A 398 -12.49 -1.65 28.22
CA VAL A 398 -12.58 -0.27 27.76
C VAL A 398 -12.14 -0.22 26.31
N LEU A 399 -12.99 0.34 25.46
CA LEU A 399 -12.77 0.44 24.02
C LEU A 399 -12.55 1.90 23.64
N SER A 400 -11.57 2.15 22.78
CA SER A 400 -11.36 3.41 22.08
C SER A 400 -11.91 3.30 20.67
N THR A 401 -12.34 4.43 20.09
CA THR A 401 -12.71 4.51 18.67
C THR A 401 -12.05 5.71 18.01
N ILE A 402 -11.69 5.56 16.74
CA ILE A 402 -11.18 6.66 15.92
C ILE A 402 -12.27 7.74 15.83
N GLY A 403 -11.91 8.98 16.18
CA GLY A 403 -12.84 10.11 16.21
C GLY A 403 -13.73 10.19 17.45
N ASN A 404 -13.60 9.27 18.41
CA ASN A 404 -14.42 9.22 19.63
C ASN A 404 -15.94 9.18 19.35
N VAL A 405 -16.35 8.51 18.28
CA VAL A 405 -17.75 8.31 17.90
C VAL A 405 -18.21 6.89 18.23
N PRO A 406 -19.53 6.59 18.25
CA PRO A 406 -20.02 5.23 18.48
C PRO A 406 -19.37 4.20 17.55
N PRO A 407 -19.02 3.01 18.05
CA PRO A 407 -18.29 2.02 17.26
C PRO A 407 -19.16 1.43 16.15
N VAL A 408 -18.60 1.39 14.94
CA VAL A 408 -19.24 0.77 13.75
C VAL A 408 -18.49 -0.44 13.22
N GLY A 409 -17.33 -0.76 13.81
CA GLY A 409 -16.53 -1.93 13.50
C GLY A 409 -15.22 -1.97 14.27
N ILE A 410 -14.33 -2.89 13.90
CA ILE A 410 -13.06 -3.18 14.56
C ILE A 410 -11.93 -3.03 13.54
N CYS A 411 -10.94 -2.19 13.77
CA CYS A 411 -9.73 -2.16 12.94
C CYS A 411 -8.66 -3.12 13.49
N GLY A 412 -7.58 -3.31 12.75
CA GLY A 412 -6.59 -4.33 13.08
C GLY A 412 -5.89 -4.14 14.44
N SER A 413 -5.53 -2.90 14.81
CA SER A 413 -4.92 -2.61 16.11
C SER A 413 -5.88 -2.95 17.24
N GLY A 414 -7.14 -2.51 17.11
CA GLY A 414 -8.20 -2.81 18.07
C GLY A 414 -8.48 -4.31 18.15
N LEU A 415 -8.43 -5.04 17.03
CA LEU A 415 -8.59 -6.49 17.00
C LEU A 415 -7.51 -7.21 17.81
N ILE A 416 -6.24 -6.82 17.66
CA ILE A 416 -5.13 -7.41 18.40
C ILE A 416 -5.25 -7.12 19.90
N ASP A 417 -5.53 -5.86 20.25
CA ASP A 417 -5.74 -5.45 21.65
C ASP A 417 -6.94 -6.18 22.29
N LEU A 418 -8.03 -6.35 21.53
CA LEU A 418 -9.21 -7.10 21.96
C LEU A 418 -8.85 -8.55 22.27
N ILE A 419 -8.12 -9.23 21.39
CA ILE A 419 -7.69 -10.61 21.65
C ILE A 419 -6.86 -10.69 22.93
N CYS A 420 -5.92 -9.76 23.14
CA CYS A 420 -5.15 -9.66 24.38
C CYS A 420 -6.04 -9.51 25.62
N CYS A 421 -6.98 -8.57 25.58
CA CYS A 421 -7.90 -8.32 26.69
C CYS A 421 -8.75 -9.57 27.01
N LEU A 422 -9.29 -10.23 25.98
CA LEU A 422 -10.12 -11.40 26.16
C LEU A 422 -9.33 -12.61 26.68
N LEU A 423 -8.04 -12.72 26.33
CA LEU A 423 -7.12 -13.71 26.93
C LEU A 423 -6.84 -13.38 28.40
N GLU A 424 -6.58 -12.13 28.74
CA GLU A 424 -6.36 -11.67 30.12
C GLU A 424 -7.58 -11.93 31.01
N MET A 425 -8.78 -11.67 30.48
CA MET A 425 -10.04 -11.87 31.19
C MET A 425 -10.45 -13.36 31.31
N GLY A 426 -9.73 -14.28 30.66
CA GLY A 426 -10.08 -15.71 30.63
C GLY A 426 -11.31 -16.05 29.79
N ILE A 427 -11.80 -15.11 28.98
CA ILE A 427 -12.88 -15.31 28.01
C ILE A 427 -12.38 -16.18 26.86
N LEU A 428 -11.13 -15.94 26.42
CA LEU A 428 -10.41 -16.78 25.49
C LEU A 428 -9.40 -17.66 26.20
N SER A 429 -9.31 -18.91 25.77
CA SER A 429 -8.19 -19.80 26.10
C SER A 429 -6.97 -19.50 25.22
N SER A 430 -5.78 -19.97 25.62
CA SER A 430 -4.57 -19.90 24.78
C SER A 430 -4.71 -20.61 23.43
N ARG A 431 -5.65 -21.57 23.30
CA ARG A 431 -5.97 -22.21 22.01
C ARG A 431 -6.89 -21.35 21.13
N GLY A 432 -7.25 -20.15 21.57
CA GLY A 432 -8.14 -19.22 20.88
C GLY A 432 -9.61 -19.60 20.95
N ARG A 433 -10.00 -20.54 21.82
CA ARG A 433 -11.41 -20.90 22.00
C ARG A 433 -12.10 -19.92 22.96
N ILE A 434 -13.27 -19.41 22.58
CA ILE A 434 -14.21 -18.75 23.50
C ILE A 434 -14.68 -19.79 24.52
N GLU A 435 -14.26 -19.62 25.76
CA GLU A 435 -14.55 -20.58 26.82
C GLU A 435 -16.01 -20.46 27.28
N LYS A 436 -16.52 -21.54 27.87
CA LYS A 436 -17.82 -21.51 28.53
C LYS A 436 -17.74 -20.56 29.72
N THR A 437 -18.77 -19.75 29.94
CA THR A 437 -18.85 -18.75 31.03
C THR A 437 -18.55 -19.35 32.41
N ALA A 438 -18.92 -20.62 32.65
CA ALA A 438 -18.61 -21.34 33.89
C ALA A 438 -17.11 -21.51 34.20
N LYS A 439 -16.22 -21.34 33.21
CA LYS A 439 -14.77 -21.39 33.38
C LYS A 439 -14.13 -20.01 33.55
N TRP A 440 -14.89 -18.95 33.34
CA TRP A 440 -14.37 -17.59 33.46
C TRP A 440 -14.22 -17.22 34.95
N PRO A 441 -13.35 -16.26 35.30
CA PRO A 441 -13.34 -15.68 36.62
C PRO A 441 -14.74 -15.16 37.00
N ALA A 442 -15.19 -15.39 38.24
CA ALA A 442 -16.56 -15.08 38.67
C ALA A 442 -16.95 -13.61 38.43
N ALA A 443 -16.03 -12.67 38.67
CA ALA A 443 -16.24 -11.24 38.42
C ALA A 443 -16.47 -10.94 36.92
N VAL A 444 -15.71 -11.59 36.03
CA VAL A 444 -15.85 -11.46 34.58
C VAL A 444 -17.16 -12.09 34.12
N SER A 445 -17.51 -13.28 34.63
CA SER A 445 -18.77 -13.95 34.28
C SER A 445 -20.00 -13.14 34.71
N ALA A 446 -19.94 -12.46 35.86
CA ALA A 446 -21.03 -11.60 36.32
C ALA A 446 -21.23 -10.38 35.40
N LEU A 447 -20.14 -9.79 34.91
CA LEU A 447 -20.19 -8.60 34.05
C LEU A 447 -20.51 -8.94 32.58
N TYR A 448 -19.94 -10.02 32.05
CA TYR A 448 -19.92 -10.30 30.62
C TYR A 448 -20.56 -11.64 30.22
N GLY A 449 -21.01 -12.46 31.17
CA GLY A 449 -21.52 -13.80 30.86
C GLY A 449 -22.75 -13.80 29.93
N HIS A 450 -23.56 -12.74 29.96
CA HIS A 450 -24.71 -12.56 29.07
C HIS A 450 -24.32 -12.16 27.64
N ARG A 451 -23.05 -11.81 27.40
CA ARG A 451 -22.56 -11.34 26.09
C ARG A 451 -22.09 -12.46 25.15
N VAL A 452 -22.10 -13.71 25.60
CA VAL A 452 -21.84 -14.87 24.74
C VAL A 452 -23.11 -15.20 23.96
N THR A 453 -23.02 -15.19 22.63
CA THR A 453 -24.15 -15.43 21.72
C THR A 453 -23.74 -16.37 20.57
N GLN A 454 -24.68 -16.63 19.65
CA GLN A 454 -24.43 -17.33 18.40
C GLN A 454 -24.71 -16.40 17.22
N ARG A 455 -23.80 -16.38 16.24
CA ARG A 455 -23.95 -15.67 14.96
C ARG A 455 -23.66 -16.67 13.85
N ASP A 456 -24.60 -16.87 12.94
CA ASP A 456 -24.48 -17.83 11.83
C ASP A 456 -24.05 -19.25 12.29
N GLY A 457 -24.55 -19.68 13.45
CA GLY A 457 -24.24 -20.99 14.03
C GLY A 457 -22.83 -21.09 14.66
N VAL A 458 -22.12 -19.97 14.80
CA VAL A 458 -20.79 -19.89 15.42
C VAL A 458 -20.86 -19.06 16.70
N THR A 459 -20.11 -19.48 17.71
CA THR A 459 -20.05 -18.76 19.00
C THR A 459 -19.43 -17.38 18.80
N ALA A 460 -20.04 -16.37 19.40
CA ALA A 460 -19.60 -14.98 19.32
C ALA A 460 -19.63 -14.31 20.70
N PHE A 461 -18.83 -13.27 20.85
CA PHE A 461 -18.78 -12.41 22.03
C PHE A 461 -19.14 -10.98 21.65
N LEU A 462 -20.18 -10.42 22.28
CA LEU A 462 -20.63 -9.04 22.05
C LEU A 462 -19.70 -8.04 22.76
N LEU A 463 -19.19 -7.07 22.01
CA LEU A 463 -18.34 -5.98 22.50
C LEU A 463 -19.17 -4.78 22.98
N THR A 464 -20.34 -4.57 22.40
CA THR A 464 -21.30 -3.51 22.74
C THR A 464 -22.57 -4.09 23.36
N ASP A 465 -23.34 -3.28 24.08
CA ASP A 465 -24.57 -3.72 24.76
C ASP A 465 -25.74 -4.03 23.82
N GLU A 466 -25.72 -3.50 22.60
CA GLU A 466 -26.77 -3.75 21.61
C GLU A 466 -26.69 -5.16 21.02
N GLU A 467 -27.83 -5.85 20.92
CA GLU A 467 -27.92 -7.20 20.34
C GLU A 467 -27.55 -7.24 18.85
N THR A 468 -27.62 -6.12 18.13
CA THR A 468 -27.13 -5.95 16.75
C THR A 468 -25.77 -5.27 16.69
N GLY A 469 -25.15 -4.98 17.84
CA GLY A 469 -23.91 -4.24 17.92
C GLY A 469 -22.68 -5.07 17.55
N ILE A 470 -21.50 -4.53 17.84
CA ILE A 470 -20.21 -5.08 17.42
C ILE A 470 -19.90 -6.36 18.19
N TYR A 471 -19.44 -7.40 17.49
CA TYR A 471 -19.08 -8.69 18.07
C TYR A 471 -17.82 -9.28 17.45
N LEU A 472 -17.26 -10.29 18.13
CA LEU A 472 -16.17 -11.11 17.63
C LEU A 472 -16.58 -12.59 17.64
N THR A 473 -16.45 -13.27 16.52
CA THR A 473 -16.78 -14.69 16.39
C THR A 473 -15.59 -15.60 16.65
N GLN A 474 -15.86 -16.88 16.95
CA GLN A 474 -14.83 -17.92 17.01
C GLN A 474 -14.05 -18.06 15.69
N LYS A 475 -14.69 -17.78 14.56
CA LYS A 475 -14.06 -17.79 13.24
C LYS A 475 -13.11 -16.61 13.08
N ASP A 476 -13.49 -15.41 13.53
CA ASP A 476 -12.64 -14.22 13.49
C ASP A 476 -11.35 -14.45 14.29
N ILE A 477 -11.47 -15.03 15.48
CA ILE A 477 -10.32 -15.38 16.33
C ILE A 477 -9.40 -16.38 15.59
N ARG A 478 -9.99 -17.33 14.84
CA ARG A 478 -9.22 -18.27 14.04
C ARG A 478 -8.45 -17.59 12.91
N GLU A 479 -9.03 -16.61 12.23
CA GLU A 479 -8.33 -15.83 11.21
C GLU A 479 -7.13 -15.08 11.81
N VAL A 480 -7.27 -14.49 13.00
CA VAL A 480 -6.15 -13.87 13.72
C VAL A 480 -5.04 -14.88 14.03
N GLN A 481 -5.40 -16.09 14.50
CA GLN A 481 -4.41 -17.15 14.75
C GLN A 481 -3.65 -17.54 13.49
N LEU A 482 -4.35 -17.71 12.37
CA LEU A 482 -3.73 -18.08 11.10
C LEU A 482 -2.77 -16.99 10.62
N ALA A 483 -3.18 -15.72 10.71
CA ALA A 483 -2.40 -14.56 10.31
C ALA A 483 -1.14 -14.41 11.15
N LYS A 484 -1.28 -14.41 12.48
CA LYS A 484 -0.15 -14.21 13.39
C LYS A 484 0.86 -15.36 13.33
N SER A 485 0.39 -16.58 13.07
CA SER A 485 1.26 -17.76 12.92
C SER A 485 2.10 -17.68 11.65
N ALA A 486 1.56 -17.10 10.57
CA ALA A 486 2.29 -16.92 9.32
C ALA A 486 3.49 -15.99 9.52
N ILE A 487 3.27 -14.83 10.15
CA ILE A 487 4.32 -13.87 10.49
C ILE A 487 5.36 -14.50 11.42
N ALA A 488 4.92 -15.09 12.54
CA ALA A 488 5.84 -15.67 13.52
C ALA A 488 6.69 -16.80 12.92
N ALA A 489 6.10 -17.67 12.09
CA ALA A 489 6.84 -18.70 11.38
C ALA A 489 7.80 -18.12 10.33
N GLY A 490 7.42 -17.03 9.65
CA GLY A 490 8.31 -16.29 8.76
C GLY A 490 9.54 -15.75 9.47
N ILE A 491 9.37 -15.13 10.65
CA ILE A 491 10.48 -14.62 11.48
C ILE A 491 11.45 -15.77 11.82
N VAL A 492 10.92 -16.87 12.34
CA VAL A 492 11.74 -18.04 12.72
C VAL A 492 12.46 -18.62 11.50
N SER A 493 11.77 -18.76 10.37
CA SER A 493 12.34 -19.32 9.13
C SER A 493 13.47 -18.46 8.56
N LEU A 494 13.34 -17.12 8.62
CA LEU A 494 14.42 -16.22 8.22
C LEU A 494 15.63 -16.33 9.17
N CYS A 495 15.39 -16.45 10.47
CA CYS A 495 16.45 -16.65 11.46
C CYS A 495 17.19 -17.98 11.21
N GLU A 496 16.45 -19.07 11.00
CA GLU A 496 17.01 -20.38 10.64
C GLU A 496 17.86 -20.31 9.37
N THR A 497 17.36 -19.63 8.34
CA THR A 497 18.05 -19.47 7.05
C THR A 497 19.35 -18.67 7.17
N MET A 498 19.35 -17.63 8.02
CA MET A 498 20.55 -16.82 8.29
C MET A 498 21.50 -17.50 9.31
N GLY A 499 21.07 -18.58 9.99
CA GLY A 499 21.86 -19.28 11.00
C GLY A 499 21.94 -18.53 12.34
N VAL A 500 20.90 -17.79 12.70
CA VAL A 500 20.80 -16.99 13.94
C VAL A 500 19.56 -17.38 14.76
N SER A 501 19.54 -17.01 16.03
CA SER A 501 18.35 -17.13 16.87
C SER A 501 17.49 -15.86 16.80
N PRO A 502 16.15 -15.94 16.95
CA PRO A 502 15.33 -14.75 17.17
C PRO A 502 15.83 -13.87 18.33
N LEU A 503 16.49 -14.45 19.34
CA LEU A 503 17.06 -13.71 20.47
C LEU A 503 18.23 -12.78 20.07
N ASP A 504 18.92 -13.09 18.97
CA ASP A 504 20.06 -12.32 18.47
C ASP A 504 19.64 -11.00 17.82
N ILE A 505 18.37 -10.88 17.42
CA ILE A 505 17.82 -9.67 16.79
C ILE A 505 17.96 -8.51 17.77
N ARG A 506 18.48 -7.37 17.33
CA ARG A 506 18.73 -6.18 18.17
C ARG A 506 17.76 -5.04 17.91
N SER A 507 17.19 -4.97 16.71
CA SER A 507 16.18 -3.98 16.34
C SER A 507 15.05 -4.64 15.55
N VAL A 508 13.81 -4.24 15.82
CA VAL A 508 12.62 -4.61 15.05
C VAL A 508 11.94 -3.34 14.54
N LEU A 509 11.79 -3.23 13.23
CA LEU A 509 11.20 -2.07 12.56
C LEU A 509 9.82 -2.45 12.01
N LEU A 510 8.77 -1.76 12.46
CA LEU A 510 7.41 -1.95 11.95
C LEU A 510 7.11 -0.89 10.90
N ALA A 511 7.01 -1.33 9.64
CA ALA A 511 6.62 -0.51 8.52
C ALA A 511 5.09 -0.56 8.29
N GLY A 512 4.61 0.34 7.45
CA GLY A 512 3.23 0.40 7.00
C GLY A 512 2.32 1.17 7.96
N ALA A 513 1.13 1.51 7.46
CA ALA A 513 0.11 2.22 8.24
C ALA A 513 -0.30 1.43 9.49
N PHE A 514 -0.41 0.10 9.38
CA PHE A 514 -0.74 -0.77 10.49
C PHE A 514 0.33 -0.77 11.59
N GLY A 515 1.61 -0.84 11.22
CA GLY A 515 2.74 -0.84 12.15
C GLY A 515 2.82 0.41 13.02
N SER A 516 2.23 1.53 12.57
CA SER A 516 2.22 2.80 13.31
C SER A 516 1.23 2.82 14.48
N TYR A 517 0.19 1.98 14.46
CA TYR A 517 -0.85 1.92 15.51
C TYR A 517 -0.85 0.60 16.29
N LEU A 518 -0.01 -0.35 15.89
CA LEU A 518 0.12 -1.65 16.55
C LEU A 518 0.78 -1.49 17.92
N SER A 519 0.11 -1.93 19.00
CA SER A 519 0.77 -2.06 20.31
C SER A 519 1.84 -3.16 20.25
N PRO A 520 3.12 -2.84 20.51
CA PRO A 520 4.19 -3.84 20.61
C PRO A 520 3.91 -4.90 21.68
N GLU A 521 3.34 -4.49 22.81
CA GLU A 521 2.96 -5.37 23.91
C GLU A 521 1.92 -6.39 23.46
N SER A 522 0.84 -5.91 22.81
CA SER A 522 -0.22 -6.79 22.33
C SER A 522 0.27 -7.72 21.22
N ALA A 523 1.06 -7.22 20.27
CA ALA A 523 1.69 -8.03 19.23
C ALA A 523 2.54 -9.17 19.81
N CYS A 524 3.36 -8.86 20.81
CA CYS A 524 4.16 -9.86 21.52
C CYS A 524 3.27 -10.84 22.32
N ARG A 525 2.22 -10.33 22.95
CA ARG A 525 1.32 -11.11 23.81
C ARG A 525 0.52 -12.15 23.04
N ILE A 526 0.08 -11.85 21.82
CA ILE A 526 -0.61 -12.83 20.96
C ILE A 526 0.37 -13.77 20.23
N GLY A 527 1.69 -13.58 20.40
CA GLY A 527 2.72 -14.35 19.71
C GLY A 527 2.83 -14.04 18.22
N LEU A 528 2.50 -12.81 17.79
CA LEU A 528 2.77 -12.31 16.44
C LEU A 528 4.27 -12.04 16.27
N ILE A 529 4.86 -11.42 17.28
CA ILE A 529 6.30 -11.14 17.39
C ILE A 529 6.81 -11.86 18.65
N PRO A 530 8.01 -12.46 18.63
CA PRO A 530 8.60 -13.06 19.83
C PRO A 530 8.68 -12.06 20.99
N LYS A 531 8.22 -12.48 22.18
CA LYS A 531 8.14 -11.62 23.39
C LYS A 531 9.48 -11.01 23.80
N GLU A 532 10.58 -11.68 23.48
CA GLU A 532 11.94 -11.25 23.78
C GLU A 532 12.39 -10.04 22.94
N LEU A 533 11.60 -9.67 21.93
CA LEU A 533 11.85 -8.52 21.07
C LEU A 533 11.08 -7.27 21.50
N LEU A 534 10.19 -7.34 22.49
CA LEU A 534 9.32 -6.24 22.88
C LEU A 534 10.06 -4.89 23.03
N GLY A 535 11.17 -4.88 23.77
CA GLY A 535 11.97 -3.67 24.00
C GLY A 535 12.82 -3.19 22.82
N LYS A 536 12.71 -3.84 21.66
CA LYS A 536 13.48 -3.58 20.44
C LYS A 536 12.61 -3.09 19.28
N ILE A 537 11.29 -3.01 19.49
CA ILE A 537 10.31 -2.66 18.46
C ILE A 537 10.18 -1.15 18.34
N ARG A 538 10.25 -0.64 17.10
CA ARG A 538 9.94 0.76 16.76
C ARG A 538 9.15 0.85 15.45
N GLY A 539 8.16 1.73 15.40
CA GLY A 539 7.47 2.08 14.17
C GLY A 539 8.33 2.97 13.28
N ILE A 540 8.23 2.78 11.95
CA ILE A 540 8.92 3.59 10.94
C ILE A 540 7.96 4.21 9.91
N GLY A 541 6.64 4.13 10.13
CA GLY A 541 5.63 4.74 9.27
C GLY A 541 5.56 4.11 7.87
N ASN A 542 5.11 4.88 6.88
CA ASN A 542 5.12 4.45 5.47
C ASN A 542 6.54 4.55 4.88
N ALA A 543 7.41 3.61 5.25
CA ALA A 543 8.78 3.54 4.79
C ALA A 543 8.90 3.31 3.27
N ALA A 544 7.95 2.62 2.63
CA ALA A 544 7.91 2.47 1.18
C ALA A 544 7.73 3.84 0.49
N GLY A 545 6.80 4.65 1.00
CA GLY A 545 6.62 6.04 0.56
C GLY A 545 7.86 6.90 0.75
N GLU A 546 8.56 6.78 1.89
CA GLU A 546 9.82 7.50 2.13
C GLU A 546 10.92 7.09 1.13
N GLY A 547 11.10 5.80 0.86
CA GLY A 547 12.04 5.31 -0.14
C GLY A 547 11.72 5.78 -1.56
N ALA A 548 10.42 5.79 -1.92
CA ALA A 548 9.96 6.32 -3.19
C ALA A 548 10.28 7.82 -3.34
N LYS A 549 10.09 8.62 -2.27
CA LYS A 549 10.45 10.05 -2.26
C LYS A 549 11.94 10.27 -2.46
N LEU A 550 12.79 9.52 -1.74
CA LEU A 550 14.24 9.61 -1.87
C LEU A 550 14.69 9.31 -3.31
N ALA A 551 14.16 8.25 -3.91
CA ALA A 551 14.50 7.88 -5.28
C ALA A 551 13.88 8.79 -6.35
N ALA A 552 12.81 9.52 -6.05
CA ALA A 552 12.28 10.55 -6.95
C ALA A 552 13.20 11.77 -7.03
N LEU A 553 14.01 11.99 -5.99
CA LEU A 553 14.86 13.17 -5.86
C LEU A 553 16.33 12.89 -6.17
N SER A 554 16.85 11.69 -5.88
CA SER A 554 18.27 11.34 -6.00
C SER A 554 18.54 10.24 -7.02
N ARG A 555 19.53 10.47 -7.90
CA ARG A 555 19.96 9.47 -8.88
C ARG A 555 20.65 8.30 -8.20
N SER A 556 21.58 8.56 -7.29
CA SER A 556 22.32 7.49 -6.62
C SER A 556 21.39 6.58 -5.80
N VAL A 557 20.34 7.14 -5.18
CA VAL A 557 19.31 6.35 -4.48
C VAL A 557 18.50 5.50 -5.47
N LEU A 558 18.07 6.07 -6.60
CA LEU A 558 17.36 5.32 -7.63
C LEU A 558 18.23 4.17 -8.17
N GLU A 559 19.51 4.40 -8.44
CA GLU A 559 20.45 3.38 -8.88
C GLU A 559 20.70 2.31 -7.80
N SER A 560 20.78 2.72 -6.52
CA SER A 560 20.93 1.81 -5.38
C SER A 560 19.74 0.86 -5.22
N SER A 561 18.55 1.21 -5.73
CA SER A 561 17.38 0.31 -5.72
C SER A 561 17.68 -1.01 -6.45
N ILE A 562 18.43 -0.94 -7.55
CA ILE A 562 18.82 -2.11 -8.36
C ILE A 562 19.71 -3.02 -7.52
N THR A 563 20.77 -2.44 -6.96
CA THR A 563 21.75 -3.19 -6.17
C THR A 563 21.13 -3.78 -4.89
N LEU A 564 20.14 -3.11 -4.30
CA LEU A 564 19.41 -3.63 -3.15
C LEU A 564 18.50 -4.80 -3.53
N ALA A 565 17.79 -4.72 -4.64
CA ALA A 565 16.96 -5.82 -5.12
C ALA A 565 17.81 -7.06 -5.41
N GLU A 566 18.91 -6.90 -6.16
CA GLU A 566 19.82 -7.99 -6.55
C GLU A 566 20.49 -8.68 -5.35
N ASN A 567 20.87 -7.91 -4.32
CA ASN A 567 21.58 -8.45 -3.14
C ASN A 567 20.65 -8.93 -2.02
N THR A 568 19.34 -8.77 -2.16
CA THR A 568 18.38 -9.26 -1.16
C THR A 568 17.90 -10.66 -1.54
N ARG A 569 18.15 -11.65 -0.69
CA ARG A 569 17.84 -13.05 -0.98
C ARG A 569 16.41 -13.38 -0.57
N PHE A 570 15.58 -13.74 -1.55
CA PHE A 570 14.24 -14.27 -1.27
C PHE A 570 14.31 -15.69 -0.69
N VAL A 571 13.51 -15.94 0.34
CA VAL A 571 13.35 -17.23 0.99
C VAL A 571 11.93 -17.72 0.75
N GLU A 572 11.79 -18.74 -0.10
CA GLU A 572 10.51 -19.38 -0.37
C GLU A 572 10.10 -20.28 0.80
N LEU A 573 9.28 -19.74 1.70
CA LEU A 573 8.86 -20.41 2.93
C LEU A 573 8.19 -21.76 2.66
N ALA A 574 7.44 -21.89 1.57
CA ALA A 574 6.76 -23.13 1.22
C ALA A 574 7.73 -24.29 0.91
N THR A 575 8.98 -23.99 0.56
CA THR A 575 10.02 -25.01 0.29
C THR A 575 10.78 -25.45 1.53
N LEU A 576 10.64 -24.72 2.65
CA LEU A 576 11.36 -25.04 3.88
C LEU A 576 10.66 -26.19 4.63
N PRO A 577 11.35 -27.33 4.89
CA PRO A 577 10.74 -28.46 5.58
C PRO A 577 10.25 -28.14 7.01
N SER A 578 10.87 -27.15 7.67
CA SER A 578 10.50 -26.71 9.02
C SER A 578 9.28 -25.80 9.04
N PHE A 579 8.90 -25.16 7.93
CA PHE A 579 7.92 -24.07 7.93
C PHE A 579 6.54 -24.53 8.42
N GLN A 580 6.01 -25.65 7.90
CA GLN A 580 4.68 -26.12 8.27
C GLN A 580 4.59 -26.46 9.77
N ASN A 581 5.60 -27.13 10.33
CA ASN A 581 5.63 -27.46 11.75
C ASN A 581 5.76 -26.19 12.61
N THR A 582 6.60 -25.25 12.18
CA THR A 582 6.78 -23.96 12.85
C THR A 582 5.48 -23.16 12.85
N TYR A 583 4.79 -23.07 11.70
CA TYR A 583 3.48 -22.44 11.57
C TYR A 583 2.46 -23.04 12.53
N LEU A 584 2.33 -24.37 12.56
CA LEU A 584 1.39 -25.05 13.45
C LEU A 584 1.71 -24.81 14.93
N SER A 585 2.99 -24.77 15.30
CA SER A 585 3.40 -24.51 16.68
C SER A 585 3.04 -23.11 17.18
N HIS A 586 2.87 -22.15 16.26
CA HIS A 586 2.51 -20.77 16.56
C HIS A 586 0.99 -20.50 16.52
N LEU A 587 0.13 -21.49 16.28
CA LEU A 587 -1.33 -21.29 16.23
C LEU A 587 -1.94 -20.85 17.57
N ASN A 588 -1.42 -21.33 18.69
CA ASN A 588 -1.90 -20.94 20.01
C ASN A 588 -1.38 -19.55 20.36
N PHE A 589 -2.18 -18.75 21.06
CA PHE A 589 -1.78 -17.45 21.61
C PHE A 589 -0.74 -17.58 22.71
#